data_AF-A0A2S2QEQ6-F1
#
_entry.id   AF-A0A2S2QEQ6-F1
#
_cell.length_a   1.000
_cell.length_b   1.000
_cell.length_c   1.000
_cell.angle_alpha   90.00
_cell.angle_beta   90.00
_cell.angle_gamma   90.00
#
_symmetry.space_group_name_H-M   'P 1'
#
loop_
_entity.id
_entity.type
_entity.pdbx_description
1 polymer ?
#
loop_
_entity_poly.entity_id
_entity_poly.type
_entity_poly.pdbx_seq_one_letter_code
_entity_poly.pdbx_strand_id
1 'polypeptide(L)'
;MFGSKILLTKLKIQFYMTLIRPVVLYGPETWTLRKVEETRLAVFERKILRRIYAPCIDSDTGEWRIRHNDELKNLFQKPDIIVEITRRRLMWAGHAWRKRVLLLRRLLKKIRLGKDR
;
A
#
# COMPACT_ATOMS: atom_id res chain seq x y z
N MET A 1 16.93 9.94 6.18
CA MET A 1 15.71 10.61 6.65
C MET A 1 15.05 9.99 7.89
N PHE A 2 14.81 8.68 7.99
CA PHE A 2 14.06 8.11 9.14
C PHE A 2 14.88 7.75 10.39
N GLY A 3 16.20 7.97 10.40
CA GLY A 3 17.11 7.53 11.48
C GLY A 3 17.15 8.42 12.73
N SER A 4 16.58 9.62 12.69
CA SER A 4 16.69 10.58 13.81
C SER A 4 15.74 10.22 14.96
N LYS A 5 16.26 10.16 16.19
CA LYS A 5 15.47 9.93 17.43
C LYS A 5 14.59 11.12 17.84
N ILE A 6 14.84 12.30 17.27
CA ILE A 6 14.22 13.58 17.63
C ILE A 6 12.77 13.68 17.13
N LEU A 7 12.44 13.01 16.03
CA LEU A 7 11.10 13.07 15.43
C LEU A 7 10.18 12.03 16.06
N LEU A 8 9.04 12.49 16.58
CA LEU A 8 7.96 11.62 17.04
C LEU A 8 7.58 10.62 15.93
N THR A 9 7.43 9.34 16.26
CA THR A 9 7.08 8.27 15.31
C THR A 9 5.83 8.63 14.49
N LYS A 10 4.88 9.33 15.10
CA LYS A 10 3.67 9.85 14.43
C LYS A 10 3.97 10.76 13.23
N LEU A 11 4.94 11.67 13.35
CA LEU A 11 5.33 12.57 12.25
C LEU A 11 5.96 11.77 11.11
N LYS A 12 6.87 10.83 11.42
CA LYS A 12 7.48 9.96 10.41
C LYS A 12 6.44 9.15 9.63
N ILE A 13 5.42 8.63 10.32
CA ILE A 13 4.29 7.95 9.68
C ILE A 13 3.51 8.92 8.79
N GLN A 14 3.22 10.14 9.26
CA GLN A 14 2.55 11.14 8.43
C GLN A 14 3.35 11.45 7.16
N PHE A 15 4.65 11.71 7.27
CA PHE A 15 5.53 11.92 6.11
C PHE A 15 5.52 10.74 5.14
N TYR A 16 5.56 9.51 5.65
CA TYR A 16 5.42 8.32 4.80
C TYR A 16 4.07 8.33 4.07
N MET A 17 2.97 8.59 4.78
CA MET A 17 1.62 8.58 4.20
C MET A 17 1.37 9.70 3.19
N THR A 18 1.96 10.88 3.38
CA THR A 18 1.67 12.07 2.55
C THR A 18 2.65 12.26 1.40
N LEU A 19 3.93 11.92 1.56
CA LEU A 19 4.95 12.19 0.54
C LEU A 19 5.36 10.91 -0.21
N ILE A 20 5.70 9.85 0.52
CA ILE A 20 6.29 8.65 -0.09
C ILE A 20 5.21 7.75 -0.66
N ARG A 21 4.17 7.47 0.13
CA ARG A 21 3.14 6.50 -0.20
C ARG A 21 2.38 6.87 -1.48
N PRO A 22 1.98 8.13 -1.75
CA PRO A 22 1.31 8.48 -3.00
C PRO A 22 2.20 8.27 -4.23
N VAL A 23 3.49 8.62 -4.14
CA VAL A 23 4.46 8.44 -5.23
C VAL A 23 4.61 6.97 -5.58
N VAL A 24 4.71 6.09 -4.57
CA VAL A 24 4.84 4.65 -4.78
C VAL A 24 3.54 4.04 -5.32
N LEU A 25 2.37 4.58 -4.96
CA LEU A 25 1.07 4.08 -5.39
C LEU A 25 0.70 4.47 -6.83
N TYR A 26 1.22 5.58 -7.34
CA TYR A 26 0.89 6.09 -8.68
C TYR A 26 1.23 5.11 -9.81
N GLY A 27 2.38 4.43 -9.75
CA GLY A 27 2.78 3.44 -10.75
C GLY A 27 1.83 2.23 -10.80
N PRO A 28 1.63 1.52 -9.67
CA PRO A 28 0.67 0.43 -9.54
C PRO A 28 -0.77 0.75 -9.91
N GLU A 29 -1.22 2.00 -9.77
CA GLU A 29 -2.56 2.41 -10.18
C GLU A 29 -2.77 2.36 -11.69
N THR A 30 -1.73 2.70 -12.45
CA THR A 30 -1.81 2.87 -13.91
C THR A 30 -1.31 1.65 -14.68
N TRP A 31 -0.41 0.85 -14.10
CA TRP A 31 0.16 -0.34 -14.74
C TRP A 31 -0.33 -1.65 -14.15
N THR A 32 -0.30 -2.72 -14.95
CA THR A 32 -0.61 -4.07 -14.50
C THR A 32 0.46 -4.55 -13.53
N LEU A 33 0.03 -5.03 -12.37
CA LEU A 33 0.94 -5.58 -11.36
C LEU A 33 0.97 -7.11 -11.46
N ARG A 34 2.18 -7.67 -11.51
CA ARG A 34 2.42 -9.10 -11.31
C ARG A 34 2.51 -9.40 -9.82
N LYS A 35 2.27 -10.66 -9.44
CA LYS A 35 2.39 -11.10 -8.03
C LYS A 35 3.76 -10.83 -7.42
N VAL A 36 4.83 -10.97 -8.21
CA VAL A 36 6.19 -10.65 -7.78
C VAL A 36 6.34 -9.16 -7.39
N GLU A 37 5.69 -8.26 -8.12
CA GLU A 37 5.74 -6.82 -7.84
C GLU A 37 4.92 -6.46 -6.61
N GLU A 38 3.74 -7.09 -6.42
CA GLU A 38 2.96 -6.97 -5.19
C GLU A 38 3.78 -7.40 -3.96
N THR A 39 4.49 -8.53 -4.03
CA THR A 39 5.37 -8.97 -2.94
C THR A 39 6.50 -7.98 -2.69
N ARG A 40 7.14 -7.45 -3.74
CA ARG A 40 8.20 -6.44 -3.63
C ARG A 40 7.69 -5.16 -2.96
N LEU A 41 6.51 -4.67 -3.32
CA LEU A 41 5.88 -3.50 -2.71
C LEU A 41 5.54 -3.72 -1.23
N ALA A 42 5.02 -4.89 -0.88
CA ALA A 42 4.73 -5.24 0.51
C ALA A 42 6.02 -5.34 1.35
N VAL A 43 7.11 -5.91 0.81
CA VAL A 43 8.42 -5.94 1.47
C VAL A 43 8.99 -4.53 1.62
N PHE A 44 8.85 -3.68 0.61
CA PHE A 44 9.27 -2.28 0.66
C PHE A 44 8.57 -1.51 1.78
N GLU A 45 7.24 -1.61 1.89
CA GLU A 45 6.49 -0.95 2.96
C GLU A 45 6.94 -1.45 4.33
N ARG A 46 7.08 -2.77 4.53
CA ARG A 46 7.56 -3.33 5.80
C ARG A 46 8.97 -2.85 6.16
N LYS A 47 9.87 -2.70 5.18
CA LYS A 47 11.21 -2.14 5.41
C LYS A 47 11.14 -0.70 5.92
N ILE A 48 10.28 0.15 5.33
CA ILE A 48 10.08 1.52 5.80
C ILE A 48 9.48 1.53 7.20
N LEU A 49 8.41 0.77 7.43
CA LEU A 49 7.74 0.73 8.74
C LEU A 49 8.69 0.26 9.85
N ARG A 50 9.50 -0.78 9.62
CA ARG A 50 10.54 -1.21 10.59
C ARG A 50 11.56 -0.11 10.87
N ARG A 51 11.92 0.69 9.87
CA ARG A 51 12.84 1.82 10.06
C ARG A 51 12.20 2.95 10.87
N ILE A 52 10.90 3.17 10.73
CA ILE A 52 10.13 4.19 11.46
C ILE A 52 9.90 3.78 12.91
N TYR A 53 9.41 2.56 13.14
CA TYR A 53 9.09 2.05 14.48
C TYR A 53 10.32 1.58 15.26
N ALA A 54 11.45 1.38 14.58
CA ALA A 54 12.71 0.88 15.13
C ALA A 54 12.62 -0.60 15.61
N PRO A 55 13.67 -1.17 16.23
CA PRO A 55 13.61 -2.44 16.95
C PRO A 55 12.82 -2.36 18.27
N CYS A 56 12.35 -3.50 18.78
CA CYS A 56 11.69 -3.61 20.09
C CYS A 56 12.54 -4.46 21.04
N ILE A 57 12.34 -4.25 22.35
CA ILE A 57 12.89 -5.14 23.38
C ILE A 57 11.92 -6.31 23.53
N ASP A 58 12.44 -7.52 23.56
CA ASP A 58 11.63 -8.71 23.81
C ASP A 58 11.25 -8.79 25.29
N SER A 59 9.99 -9.12 25.57
CA SER A 59 9.49 -9.21 26.95
C SER A 59 10.15 -10.34 27.74
N ASP A 60 10.49 -11.42 27.04
CA ASP A 60 10.87 -12.68 27.67
C ASP A 60 12.38 -12.76 27.89
N THR A 61 13.18 -12.22 26.96
CA THR A 61 14.65 -12.27 27.01
C THR A 61 15.28 -10.92 27.38
N GLY A 62 14.55 -9.81 27.28
CA GLY A 62 15.10 -8.47 27.50
C GLY A 62 16.05 -8.00 26.38
N GLU A 63 16.18 -8.74 25.29
CA GLU A 63 17.09 -8.43 24.19
C GLU A 63 16.44 -7.57 23.10
N TRP A 64 17.27 -6.82 22.37
CA TRP A 64 16.80 -6.07 21.20
C TRP A 64 16.54 -7.00 20.02
N ARG A 65 15.30 -7.01 19.52
CA ARG A 65 14.91 -7.77 18.34
C ARG A 65 14.21 -6.93 17.28
N ILE A 66 14.22 -7.47 16.05
CA ILE A 66 13.44 -6.91 14.94
C ILE A 66 11.96 -7.23 15.18
N ARG A 67 11.09 -6.25 14.92
CA ARG A 67 9.63 -6.42 15.03
C ARG A 67 9.08 -7.42 14.01
N HIS A 68 8.15 -8.26 14.46
CA HIS A 68 7.42 -9.21 13.63
C HIS A 68 6.41 -8.49 12.70
N ASN A 69 5.93 -9.19 11.67
CA ASN A 69 5.00 -8.60 10.71
C ASN A 69 3.65 -8.24 11.35
N ASP A 70 3.15 -9.06 12.26
CA ASP A 70 1.86 -8.82 12.94
C ASP A 70 1.95 -7.64 13.91
N GLU A 71 3.06 -7.51 14.64
CA GLU A 71 3.35 -6.34 15.47
C GLU A 71 3.36 -5.05 14.64
N LEU A 72 4.01 -5.07 13.47
CA LEU A 72 4.03 -3.91 12.57
C LEU A 72 2.63 -3.54 12.06
N LYS A 73 1.81 -4.54 11.75
CA LYS A 73 0.43 -4.34 11.30
C LYS A 73 -0.41 -3.70 12.41
N ASN A 74 -0.27 -4.19 13.64
CA ASN A 74 -0.95 -3.68 14.83
C ASN A 74 -0.50 -2.25 15.21
N LEU A 75 0.77 -1.90 14.96
CA LEU A 75 1.29 -0.56 15.18
C LEU A 75 0.87 0.43 14.08
N PHE A 76 0.77 -0.04 12.84
CA PHE A 76 0.45 0.80 11.69
C PHE A 76 -1.05 1.14 11.60
N GLN A 77 -1.92 0.18 11.93
CA GLN A 77 -3.39 0.35 11.99
C GLN A 77 -4.00 0.98 10.73
N LYS A 78 -3.37 0.74 9.59
CA LYS A 78 -3.75 1.28 8.28
C LYS A 78 -3.68 0.15 7.26
N PRO A 79 -4.45 0.23 6.15
CA PRO A 79 -4.40 -0.79 5.12
C PRO A 79 -2.97 -0.90 4.56
N ASP A 80 -2.53 -2.12 4.29
CA ASP A 80 -1.28 -2.40 3.58
C ASP A 80 -1.32 -1.76 2.17
N ILE A 81 -0.15 -1.52 1.60
CA ILE A 81 0.00 -0.88 0.29
C ILE A 81 -0.78 -1.62 -0.82
N ILE A 82 -0.84 -2.95 -0.78
CA ILE A 82 -1.56 -3.77 -1.77
C ILE A 82 -3.08 -3.57 -1.67
N VAL A 83 -3.60 -3.51 -0.45
CA VAL A 83 -5.02 -3.25 -0.21
C VAL A 83 -5.37 -1.85 -0.70
N GLU A 84 -4.49 -0.88 -0.45
CA GLU A 84 -4.67 0.50 -0.91
C GLU A 84 -4.64 0.61 -2.44
N ILE A 85 -3.73 -0.08 -3.14
CA ILE A 85 -3.71 -0.14 -4.61
C ILE A 85 -5.03 -0.70 -5.14
N THR A 86 -5.49 -1.81 -4.56
CA THR A 86 -6.75 -2.45 -4.95
C THR A 86 -7.94 -1.49 -4.76
N ARG A 87 -7.98 -0.79 -3.61
CA ARG A 87 -8.98 0.24 -3.33
C ARG A 87 -8.96 1.35 -4.39
N ARG A 88 -7.79 1.88 -4.74
CA ARG A 88 -7.66 2.97 -5.72
C ARG A 88 -8.08 2.56 -7.13
N ARG A 89 -7.71 1.36 -7.57
CA ARG A 89 -8.17 0.79 -8.85
C ARG A 89 -9.70 0.67 -8.89
N LEU A 90 -10.33 0.21 -7.82
CA LEU A 90 -11.79 0.14 -7.72
C LEU A 90 -12.44 1.53 -7.75
N MET A 91 -11.87 2.51 -7.04
CA MET A 91 -12.35 3.89 -7.10
C MET A 91 -12.26 4.47 -8.52
N TRP A 92 -11.15 4.25 -9.22
CA TRP A 92 -10.96 4.69 -10.60
C TRP A 92 -11.95 4.01 -11.56
N ALA A 93 -12.11 2.68 -11.45
CA ALA A 93 -13.10 1.95 -12.24
C ALA A 93 -14.53 2.46 -12.01
N GLY A 94 -14.88 2.74 -10.75
CA GLY A 94 -16.16 3.36 -10.40
C GLY A 94 -16.32 4.77 -10.97
N HIS A 95 -15.27 5.60 -10.95
CA HIS A 95 -15.27 6.91 -11.59
C HIS A 95 -15.48 6.82 -13.10
N ALA A 96 -14.74 5.93 -13.77
CA ALA A 96 -14.85 5.67 -15.20
C ALA A 96 -16.26 5.18 -15.59
N TRP A 97 -16.89 4.34 -14.74
CA TRP A 97 -18.25 3.86 -14.95
C TRP A 97 -19.30 4.98 -14.89
N ARG A 98 -19.13 5.95 -13.97
CA ARG A 98 -20.03 7.09 -13.81
C ARG A 98 -19.86 8.15 -14.89
N LYS A 99 -18.66 8.30 -15.45
CA LYS A 99 -18.44 9.16 -16.63
C LYS A 99 -19.19 8.56 -17.83
N ARG A 100 -20.19 9.27 -18.36
CA ARG A 100 -20.95 8.95 -19.59
C ARG A 100 -20.07 9.10 -20.86
N VAL A 101 -18.93 8.42 -20.92
CA VAL A 101 -18.18 8.29 -22.16
C VAL A 101 -18.85 7.16 -22.95
N LEU A 102 -19.64 7.53 -23.97
CA LEU A 102 -20.44 6.60 -24.78
C LEU A 102 -19.60 5.43 -25.35
N LEU A 103 -18.30 5.67 -25.60
CA LEU A 103 -17.36 4.67 -26.11
C LEU A 103 -16.92 3.65 -25.04
N LEU A 104 -16.60 4.10 -23.82
CA LEU A 104 -16.16 3.22 -22.72
C LEU A 104 -17.28 2.27 -22.28
N ARG A 105 -18.53 2.74 -22.23
CA ARG A 105 -19.68 1.91 -21.85
C ARG A 105 -19.95 0.79 -22.87
N ARG A 106 -19.68 1.03 -24.16
CA ARG A 106 -19.77 -0.01 -25.21
C ARG A 106 -18.63 -1.03 -25.11
N LEU A 107 -17.39 -0.58 -24.89
CA LEU A 107 -16.23 -1.47 -24.75
C LEU A 107 -16.34 -2.37 -23.51
N LEU A 108 -16.76 -1.83 -22.37
CA LEU A 108 -16.95 -2.60 -21.14
C LEU A 108 -18.09 -3.63 -21.27
N LYS A 109 -19.18 -3.29 -21.98
CA LYS A 109 -20.23 -4.29 -22.32
C LYS A 109 -19.69 -5.40 -23.21
N LYS A 110 -18.85 -5.10 -24.21
CA LYS A 110 -18.20 -6.10 -25.06
C LYS A 110 -17.25 -7.02 -24.29
N ILE A 111 -16.41 -6.48 -23.41
CA ILE A 111 -15.48 -7.28 -22.58
C ILE A 111 -16.26 -8.24 -21.66
N ARG A 112 -17.40 -7.78 -21.10
CA ARG A 112 -18.27 -8.64 -20.30
C ARG A 112 -18.89 -9.77 -21.12
N LEU A 113 -19.40 -9.48 -22.32
CA LEU A 113 -20.04 -10.47 -23.20
C LEU A 113 -19.06 -11.47 -23.84
N GLY A 114 -17.78 -11.13 -23.94
CA GLY A 114 -16.73 -12.01 -24.47
C GLY A 114 -16.09 -12.95 -23.44
N LYS A 115 -16.46 -12.83 -22.15
CA LYS A 115 -15.96 -13.69 -21.06
C LYS A 115 -16.90 -14.87 -20.74
N ASP A 116 -18.11 -14.86 -21.31
CA ASP A 116 -19.13 -15.90 -21.17
C ASP A 116 -19.14 -16.88 -22.38
N ARG A 117 -18.03 -16.99 -23.12
CA ARG A 117 -17.80 -18.01 -24.16
C ARG A 117 -16.50 -18.76 -23.91
#